data_AF-A0A7T4UQ54-F1
#
_entry.id   AF-A0A7T4UQ54-F1
#
_cell.length_a   1.000
_cell.length_b   1.000
_cell.length_c   1.000
_cell.angle_alpha   90.00
_cell.angle_beta   90.00
_cell.angle_gamma   90.00
#
_symmetry.space_group_name_H-M   'P 1'
#
loop_
_entity.id
_entity.type
_entity.pdbx_description
1 polymer ?
#
loop_
_entity_poly.entity_id
_entity_poly.type
_entity_poly.pdbx_seq_one_letter_code
_entity_poly.pdbx_strand_id
1 'polypeptide(L)'
;MTSHSTAGAENAVAAAEDLWHYAVTVYQRPGLKDALLALQDHYDIDVVVLLCCAYLAEKQCRLTSASISELIQTTRAIRGDFVLPIRQLRRHCAESGGSEGLYSALKAAELQAERAQMGALAGRFWPWLAQRDKGASVAANIWVYWGFAAGAADEPLLSEVAAILQGSPPQVPS
;
A
#
# COMPACT_ATOMS: atom_id res chain seq x y z
N MET A 1 32.98 -9.14 -14.46
CA MET A 1 31.66 -9.73 -14.16
C MET A 1 31.00 -9.01 -12.99
N THR A 2 30.59 -7.74 -13.16
CA THR A 2 29.94 -6.94 -12.09
C THR A 2 28.81 -6.02 -12.58
N SER A 3 28.58 -5.87 -13.88
CA SER A 3 27.70 -4.83 -14.42
C SER A 3 26.19 -5.12 -14.31
N HIS A 4 25.76 -6.37 -14.06
CA HIS A 4 24.32 -6.70 -13.97
C HIS A 4 23.72 -6.49 -12.57
N SER A 5 24.53 -6.49 -11.51
CA SER A 5 24.02 -6.31 -10.13
C SER A 5 23.62 -4.87 -9.83
N THR A 6 24.31 -3.89 -10.42
CA THR A 6 24.07 -2.46 -10.18
C THR A 6 22.79 -1.97 -10.84
N ALA A 7 22.54 -2.39 -12.10
CA ALA A 7 21.34 -2.01 -12.84
C ALA A 7 20.04 -2.52 -12.17
N GLY A 8 20.07 -3.72 -11.57
CA GLY A 8 18.92 -4.25 -10.81
C GLY A 8 18.60 -3.42 -9.56
N ALA A 9 19.63 -2.96 -8.85
CA ALA A 9 19.47 -2.10 -7.68
C ALA A 9 18.94 -0.71 -8.07
N GLU A 10 19.44 -0.12 -9.15
CA GLU A 10 18.95 1.16 -9.68
C GLU A 10 17.47 1.08 -10.08
N ASN A 11 17.05 0.01 -10.75
CA ASN A 11 15.66 -0.21 -11.11
C ASN A 11 14.74 -0.38 -9.89
N ALA A 12 15.20 -1.08 -8.84
CA ALA A 12 14.46 -1.21 -7.60
C ALA A 12 14.27 0.14 -6.89
N VAL A 13 15.31 0.98 -6.87
CA VAL A 13 15.25 2.34 -6.30
C VAL A 13 14.29 3.21 -7.09
N ALA A 14 14.36 3.21 -8.43
CA ALA A 14 13.43 3.96 -9.27
C ALA A 14 11.98 3.49 -9.06
N ALA A 15 11.73 2.18 -8.99
CA ALA A 15 10.41 1.62 -8.71
C ALA A 15 9.88 2.02 -7.33
N ALA A 16 10.75 2.18 -6.33
CA ALA A 16 10.38 2.64 -4.99
C ALA A 16 9.95 4.11 -4.99
N GLU A 17 10.70 4.98 -5.67
CA GLU A 17 10.33 6.39 -5.81
C GLU A 17 9.05 6.57 -6.62
N ASP A 18 8.84 5.79 -7.69
CA ASP A 18 7.60 5.82 -8.47
C ASP A 18 6.39 5.38 -7.64
N LEU A 19 6.51 4.29 -6.86
CA LEU A 19 5.45 3.85 -5.96
C LEU A 19 5.16 4.90 -4.87
N TRP A 20 6.21 5.53 -4.33
CA TRP A 20 6.05 6.60 -3.34
C TRP A 20 5.30 7.81 -3.92
N HIS A 21 5.73 8.30 -5.09
CA HIS A 21 5.06 9.40 -5.77
C HIS A 21 3.60 9.06 -6.09
N TYR A 22 3.35 7.85 -6.57
CA TYR A 22 2.00 7.35 -6.78
C TYR A 22 1.17 7.42 -5.50
N ALA A 23 1.68 6.87 -4.39
CA ALA A 23 0.99 6.87 -3.10
C ALA A 23 0.64 8.29 -2.64
N VAL A 24 1.61 9.22 -2.70
CA VAL A 24 1.39 10.65 -2.35
C VAL A 24 0.33 11.28 -3.25
N THR A 25 0.36 11.02 -4.56
CA THR A 25 -0.60 11.57 -5.51
C THR A 25 -2.02 11.05 -5.26
N VAL A 26 -2.20 9.73 -5.10
CA VAL A 26 -3.55 9.18 -4.90
C VAL A 26 -4.11 9.54 -3.54
N TYR A 27 -3.28 9.71 -2.51
CA TYR A 27 -3.72 10.11 -1.17
C TYR A 27 -4.37 11.50 -1.12
N GLN A 28 -4.14 12.33 -2.15
CA GLN A 28 -4.80 13.63 -2.31
C GLN A 28 -6.20 13.52 -2.94
N ARG A 29 -6.61 12.34 -3.42
CA ARG A 29 -7.94 12.15 -4.00
C ARG A 29 -9.02 12.25 -2.92
N PRO A 30 -10.10 13.01 -3.15
CA PRO A 30 -11.20 13.15 -2.18
C PRO A 30 -11.74 11.78 -1.72
N GLY A 31 -11.98 11.64 -0.42
CA GLY A 31 -12.53 10.41 0.18
C GLY A 31 -11.53 9.26 0.39
N LEU A 32 -10.42 9.20 -0.37
CA LEU A 32 -9.51 8.05 -0.31
C LEU A 32 -8.91 7.86 1.09
N LYS A 33 -8.44 8.95 1.69
CA LYS A 33 -7.78 8.91 3.00
C LYS A 33 -8.70 8.31 4.06
N ASP A 34 -9.93 8.81 4.14
CA ASP A 34 -10.88 8.38 5.17
C ASP A 34 -11.29 6.92 4.94
N ALA A 35 -11.46 6.50 3.68
CA ALA A 35 -11.76 5.12 3.34
C ALA A 35 -10.60 4.15 3.65
N LEU A 36 -9.35 4.54 3.36
CA LEU A 36 -8.17 3.74 3.72
C LEU A 36 -7.98 3.64 5.25
N LEU A 37 -8.27 4.72 5.98
CA LEU A 37 -8.23 4.70 7.45
C LEU A 37 -9.29 3.76 8.01
N ALA A 38 -10.52 3.81 7.50
CA ALA A 38 -11.58 2.90 7.94
C ALA A 38 -11.25 1.43 7.62
N LEU A 39 -10.66 1.12 6.46
CA LEU A 39 -10.17 -0.23 6.17
C LEU A 39 -9.05 -0.66 7.13
N GLN A 40 -8.12 0.25 7.43
CA GLN A 40 -7.03 -0.03 8.38
C GLN A 40 -7.56 -0.26 9.81
N ASP A 41 -8.54 0.53 10.24
CA ASP A 41 -9.05 0.49 11.62
C ASP A 41 -9.95 -0.73 11.85
N HIS A 42 -10.81 -1.09 10.89
CA HIS A 42 -11.76 -2.20 11.04
C HIS A 42 -11.16 -3.57 10.69
N TYR A 43 -10.20 -3.62 9.76
CA TYR A 43 -9.71 -4.88 9.17
C TYR A 43 -8.19 -5.07 9.31
N ASP A 44 -7.49 -4.17 10.02
CA ASP A 44 -6.02 -4.14 10.11
C ASP A 44 -5.34 -4.21 8.72
N ILE A 45 -5.96 -3.59 7.72
CA ILE A 45 -5.45 -3.61 6.35
C ILE A 45 -4.07 -2.95 6.28
N ASP A 46 -3.15 -3.62 5.59
CA ASP A 46 -1.92 -3.00 5.13
C ASP A 46 -2.20 -2.05 3.95
N VAL A 47 -2.32 -0.76 4.27
CA VAL A 47 -2.52 0.31 3.30
C VAL A 47 -1.35 0.39 2.32
N VAL A 48 -0.12 0.10 2.74
CA VAL A 48 1.06 0.14 1.86
C VAL A 48 0.98 -0.95 0.80
N VAL A 49 0.60 -2.17 1.18
CA VAL A 49 0.39 -3.28 0.23
C VAL A 49 -0.81 -3.00 -0.68
N LEU A 50 -1.91 -2.46 -0.15
CA LEU A 50 -3.10 -2.10 -0.94
C LEU A 50 -2.75 -1.07 -2.03
N LEU A 51 -2.03 0.00 -1.66
CA LEU A 51 -1.58 1.02 -2.62
C LEU A 51 -0.61 0.44 -3.65
N CYS A 52 0.26 -0.49 -3.26
CA CYS A 52 1.11 -1.23 -4.19
C CYS A 52 0.30 -2.07 -5.20
N CYS A 53 -0.79 -2.71 -4.77
CA CYS A 53 -1.68 -3.46 -5.67
C CYS A 53 -2.32 -2.57 -6.73
N ALA A 54 -2.76 -1.38 -6.34
CA ALA A 54 -3.33 -0.38 -7.23
C ALA A 54 -2.28 0.19 -8.20
N TYR A 55 -1.10 0.55 -7.69
CA TYR A 55 0.03 1.01 -8.50
C TYR A 55 0.42 -0.01 -9.59
N LEU A 56 0.53 -1.28 -9.22
CA LEU A 56 0.89 -2.34 -10.16
C LEU A 56 -0.18 -2.52 -11.25
N ALA A 57 -1.46 -2.32 -10.94
CA ALA A 57 -2.51 -2.30 -11.96
C ALA A 57 -2.33 -1.15 -12.96
N GLU A 58 -1.99 0.07 -12.50
CA GLU A 58 -1.72 1.21 -13.39
C GLU A 58 -0.48 0.98 -14.28
N LYS A 59 0.49 0.19 -13.80
CA LYS A 59 1.63 -0.27 -14.60
C LYS A 59 1.31 -1.48 -15.48
N GLN A 60 0.04 -1.84 -15.63
CA GLN A 60 -0.44 -2.99 -16.41
C GLN A 60 0.12 -4.32 -15.90
N CYS A 61 0.35 -4.45 -14.59
CA CYS A 61 0.82 -5.68 -13.96
C CYS A 61 -0.34 -6.33 -13.20
N ARG A 62 -0.84 -7.46 -13.71
CA ARG A 62 -1.89 -8.24 -13.04
C ARG A 62 -1.26 -9.04 -11.91
N LEU A 63 -1.83 -8.94 -10.71
CA LEU A 63 -1.40 -9.72 -9.56
C LEU A 63 -2.18 -11.02 -9.46
N THR A 64 -1.45 -12.09 -9.15
CA THR A 64 -2.01 -13.40 -8.81
C THR A 64 -1.96 -13.59 -7.30
N SER A 65 -2.65 -14.62 -6.79
CA SER A 65 -2.56 -15.02 -5.38
C SER A 65 -1.11 -15.30 -4.95
N ALA A 66 -0.28 -15.86 -5.84
CA ALA A 66 1.14 -16.08 -5.59
C ALA A 66 1.90 -14.74 -5.46
N SER A 67 1.68 -13.80 -6.39
CA SER A 67 2.29 -12.46 -6.35
C SER A 67 1.94 -11.73 -5.05
N ILE A 68 0.66 -11.75 -4.63
CA ILE A 68 0.23 -11.13 -3.37
C ILE A 68 0.88 -11.78 -2.15
N SER A 69 0.90 -13.12 -2.10
CA SER A 69 1.57 -13.84 -1.02
C SER A 69 3.05 -13.44 -0.91
N GLU A 70 3.73 -13.26 -2.04
CA GLU A 70 5.12 -12.78 -2.05
C GLU A 70 5.25 -11.36 -1.50
N LEU A 71 4.38 -10.42 -1.88
CA LEU A 71 4.40 -9.04 -1.36
C LEU A 71 4.14 -8.99 0.16
N ILE A 72 3.17 -9.78 0.65
CA ILE A 72 2.87 -9.89 2.09
C ILE A 72 4.08 -10.46 2.85
N GLN A 73 4.70 -11.53 2.32
CA GLN A 73 5.88 -12.13 2.94
C GLN A 73 7.05 -11.15 3.00
N THR A 74 7.30 -10.40 1.91
CA THR A 74 8.35 -9.38 1.84
C THR A 74 8.18 -8.30 2.91
N THR A 75 6.95 -7.94 3.26
CA THR A 75 6.68 -6.82 4.17
C THR A 75 6.40 -7.23 5.61
N ARG A 76 6.18 -8.52 5.89
CA ARG A 76 5.80 -9.03 7.21
C ARG A 76 6.70 -8.51 8.34
N ALA A 77 8.02 -8.58 8.17
CA ALA A 77 8.97 -8.14 9.20
C ALA A 77 8.88 -6.62 9.42
N ILE A 78 8.95 -5.81 8.36
CA ILE A 78 8.88 -4.35 8.49
C ILE A 78 7.53 -3.91 9.10
N ARG A 79 6.44 -4.54 8.66
CA ARG A 79 5.10 -4.26 9.18
C ARG A 79 5.00 -4.59 10.67
N GLY A 80 5.43 -5.79 11.07
CA GLY A 80 5.31 -6.28 12.44
C GLY A 80 6.26 -5.61 13.43
N ASP A 81 7.50 -5.34 13.00
CA ASP A 81 8.55 -4.88 13.91
C ASP A 81 8.59 -3.35 14.03
N PHE A 82 8.12 -2.62 13.01
CA PHE A 82 8.20 -1.16 12.97
C PHE A 82 6.84 -0.49 12.76
N VAL A 83 6.13 -0.81 11.68
CA VAL A 83 4.92 -0.06 11.30
C VAL A 83 3.81 -0.20 12.35
N LEU A 84 3.44 -1.42 12.73
CA LEU A 84 2.36 -1.66 13.70
C LEU A 84 2.70 -1.13 15.10
N PRO A 85 3.90 -1.37 15.67
CA PRO A 85 4.26 -0.79 16.96
C PRO A 85 4.25 0.74 16.98
N ILE A 86 4.79 1.40 15.94
CA ILE A 86 4.79 2.87 15.86
C ILE A 86 3.35 3.40 15.75
N ARG A 87 2.51 2.74 14.94
CA ARG A 87 1.09 3.09 14.81
C ARG A 87 0.35 2.98 16.13
N GLN A 88 0.58 1.91 16.88
CA GLN A 88 0.01 1.72 18.22
C GLN A 88 0.42 2.84 19.17
N LEU A 89 1.70 3.21 19.20
CA LEU A 89 2.20 4.33 20.00
C LEU A 89 1.56 5.67 19.59
N ARG A 90 1.43 5.92 18.28
CA ARG A 90 0.78 7.13 17.77
C ARG A 90 -0.69 7.22 18.21
N ARG A 91 -1.44 6.11 18.10
CA ARG A 91 -2.85 6.04 18.53
C ARG A 91 -2.96 6.29 20.04
N HIS A 92 -2.14 5.59 20.83
CA HIS A 92 -2.09 5.78 22.28
C HIS A 92 -1.77 7.24 22.68
N CYS A 93 -0.84 7.89 21.96
CA CYS A 93 -0.51 9.30 22.17
C CYS A 93 -1.72 10.21 21.91
N ALA A 94 -2.51 9.94 20.87
CA ALA A 94 -3.71 10.72 20.55
C ALA A 94 -4.82 10.53 21.59
N GLU A 95 -5.01 9.30 22.08
CA GLU A 95 -6.06 8.94 23.05
C GLU A 95 -5.74 9.41 24.47
N SER A 96 -4.46 9.37 24.86
CA SER A 96 -4.04 9.64 26.25
C SER A 96 -3.70 11.12 26.51
N GLY A 97 -3.98 12.01 25.55
CA GLY A 97 -3.66 13.43 25.67
C GLY A 97 -2.16 13.73 25.61
N GLY A 98 -1.39 12.94 24.86
CA GLY A 98 0.03 13.20 24.62
C GLY A 98 0.24 14.53 23.90
N SER A 99 1.45 15.09 24.01
CA SER A 99 1.75 16.39 23.39
C SER A 99 1.68 16.32 21.86
N GLU A 100 1.28 17.43 21.23
CA GLU A 100 1.23 17.54 19.77
C GLU A 100 2.61 17.26 19.12
N GLY A 101 3.69 17.63 19.81
CA GLY A 101 5.06 17.35 19.38
C GLY A 101 5.38 15.84 19.35
N LEU A 102 4.96 15.10 20.38
CA LEU A 102 5.14 13.64 20.41
C LEU A 102 4.31 12.95 19.34
N TYR A 103 3.04 13.35 19.19
CA TYR A 103 2.17 12.83 18.13
C TYR A 103 2.77 13.05 16.73
N SER A 104 3.29 14.24 16.47
CA SER A 104 3.92 14.59 15.19
C SER A 104 5.19 13.79 14.93
N ALA A 105 6.02 13.56 15.95
CA ALA A 105 7.21 12.73 15.84
C ALA A 105 6.87 11.26 15.53
N LEU A 106 5.88 10.69 16.22
CA LEU A 106 5.41 9.32 15.96
C LEU A 106 4.81 9.18 14.56
N LYS A 107 4.04 10.17 14.10
CA LYS A 107 3.49 10.20 12.74
C LYS A 107 4.61 10.25 11.68
N ALA A 108 5.65 11.05 11.90
CA ALA A 108 6.80 11.10 11.01
C ALA A 108 7.57 9.76 10.99
N ALA A 109 7.73 9.11 12.14
CA ALA A 109 8.36 7.80 12.24
C ALA A 109 7.55 6.71 11.52
N GLU A 110 6.21 6.72 11.65
CA GLU A 110 5.33 5.78 10.94
C GLU A 110 5.49 5.95 9.43
N LEU A 111 5.46 7.19 8.94
CA LEU A 111 5.62 7.49 7.51
C LEU A 111 6.99 7.02 6.97
N GLN A 112 8.05 7.13 7.76
CA GLN A 112 9.37 6.60 7.39
C GLN A 112 9.39 5.07 7.34
N ALA A 113 8.74 4.40 8.29
CA ALA A 113 8.61 2.94 8.28
C ALA A 113 7.78 2.45 7.07
N GLU A 114 6.69 3.13 6.74
CA GLU A 114 5.89 2.84 5.54
C GLU A 114 6.68 3.07 4.24
N ARG A 115 7.51 4.12 4.17
CA ARG A 115 8.42 4.34 3.04
C ARG A 115 9.45 3.22 2.90
N ALA A 116 10.02 2.74 4.01
CA ALA A 116 10.92 1.59 4.00
C ALA A 116 10.20 0.31 3.53
N GLN A 117 8.95 0.11 3.94
CA GLN A 117 8.10 -0.98 3.49
C GLN A 117 7.84 -0.91 1.96
N MET A 118 7.55 0.28 1.41
CA MET A 118 7.42 0.48 -0.03
C MET A 118 8.73 0.16 -0.77
N GLY A 119 9.88 0.52 -0.21
CA GLY A 119 11.19 0.15 -0.77
C GLY A 119 11.38 -1.36 -0.84
N ALA A 120 11.00 -2.09 0.20
CA ALA A 120 11.04 -3.56 0.20
C ALA A 120 10.11 -4.17 -0.86
N LEU A 121 8.88 -3.65 -1.00
CA LEU A 121 7.96 -4.04 -2.05
C LEU A 121 8.55 -3.79 -3.44
N ALA A 122 9.13 -2.61 -3.67
CA ALA A 122 9.75 -2.27 -4.95
C ALA A 122 10.90 -3.20 -5.33
N GLY A 123 11.76 -3.53 -4.37
CA GLY A 123 12.79 -4.57 -4.53
C GLY A 123 12.22 -5.92 -4.97
N ARG A 124 10.98 -6.23 -4.58
CA ARG A 124 10.29 -7.47 -4.95
C ARG A 124 9.59 -7.41 -6.31
N PHE A 125 8.81 -6.36 -6.58
CA PHE A 125 7.96 -6.30 -7.76
C PHE A 125 8.64 -5.71 -9.00
N TRP A 126 9.78 -5.00 -8.89
CA TRP A 126 10.39 -4.36 -10.06
C TRP A 126 10.63 -5.32 -11.24
N PRO A 127 11.00 -6.62 -11.07
CA PRO A 127 11.15 -7.53 -12.20
C PRO A 127 9.82 -7.83 -12.91
N TRP A 128 8.69 -7.69 -12.22
CA TRP A 128 7.36 -7.95 -12.77
C TRP A 128 6.89 -6.85 -13.71
N LEU A 129 7.45 -5.63 -13.62
CA LEU A 129 7.08 -4.50 -14.48
C LEU A 129 7.38 -4.74 -15.97
N ALA A 130 8.24 -5.71 -16.29
CA ALA A 130 8.49 -6.16 -17.66
C ALA A 130 7.30 -6.96 -18.25
N GLN A 131 6.45 -7.55 -17.41
CA GLN A 131 5.35 -8.41 -17.80
C GLN A 131 4.05 -7.60 -17.80
N ARG A 132 3.70 -7.04 -18.97
CA ARG A 132 2.46 -6.27 -19.13
C ARG A 132 1.28 -7.15 -19.49
N ASP A 133 0.17 -6.95 -18.79
CA ASP A 133 -1.15 -7.51 -19.02
C ASP A 133 -2.18 -6.37 -19.12
N LYS A 134 -2.77 -6.21 -20.31
CA LYS A 134 -3.78 -5.16 -20.58
C LYS A 134 -5.08 -5.36 -19.81
N GLY A 135 -5.33 -6.55 -19.26
CA GLY A 135 -6.50 -6.83 -18.42
C GLY A 135 -6.26 -6.55 -16.93
N ALA A 136 -5.07 -6.09 -16.52
CA ALA A 136 -4.83 -5.66 -15.15
C ALA A 136 -5.81 -4.54 -14.78
N SER A 137 -6.43 -4.64 -13.60
CA SER A 137 -7.32 -3.60 -13.08
C SER A 137 -7.08 -3.43 -11.59
N VAL A 138 -7.24 -2.19 -11.12
CA VAL A 138 -7.08 -1.85 -9.69
C VAL A 138 -8.01 -2.69 -8.83
N ALA A 139 -9.28 -2.81 -9.21
CA ALA A 139 -10.26 -3.62 -8.50
C ALA A 139 -9.80 -5.08 -8.41
N ALA A 140 -9.42 -5.72 -9.52
CA ALA A 140 -8.98 -7.12 -9.49
C ALA A 140 -7.74 -7.32 -8.59
N ASN A 141 -6.73 -6.46 -8.69
CA ASN A 141 -5.52 -6.58 -7.87
C ASN A 141 -5.83 -6.39 -6.37
N ILE A 142 -6.64 -5.39 -6.01
CA ILE A 142 -7.05 -5.15 -4.62
C ILE A 142 -7.92 -6.31 -4.09
N TRP A 143 -8.81 -6.87 -4.91
CA TRP A 143 -9.63 -8.02 -4.53
C TRP A 143 -8.81 -9.26 -4.22
N VAL A 144 -7.77 -9.55 -5.00
CA VAL A 144 -6.86 -10.66 -4.68
C VAL A 144 -6.22 -10.41 -3.32
N TYR A 145 -5.73 -9.19 -3.05
CA TYR A 145 -5.15 -8.83 -1.75
C TYR A 145 -6.14 -8.95 -0.59
N TRP A 146 -7.35 -8.44 -0.77
CA TRP A 146 -8.43 -8.52 0.22
C TRP A 146 -8.71 -9.95 0.68
N GLY A 147 -8.75 -10.90 -0.27
CA GLY A 147 -8.92 -12.32 0.03
C GLY A 147 -7.88 -12.90 1.00
N PHE A 148 -6.67 -12.34 1.02
CA PHE A 148 -5.62 -12.73 1.99
C PHE A 148 -5.73 -11.97 3.31
N ALA A 149 -6.10 -10.70 3.27
CA ALA A 149 -6.00 -9.80 4.42
C ALA A 149 -7.24 -9.83 5.33
N ALA A 150 -8.44 -9.93 4.74
CA ALA A 150 -9.71 -9.85 5.47
C ALA A 150 -10.70 -10.99 5.11
N GLY A 151 -10.32 -11.87 4.17
CA GLY A 151 -11.13 -13.00 3.72
C GLY A 151 -12.01 -12.67 2.51
N ALA A 152 -12.97 -13.56 2.20
CA ALA A 152 -13.77 -13.49 0.98
C ALA A 152 -15.11 -12.74 1.13
N ALA A 153 -15.31 -12.00 2.23
CA ALA A 153 -16.52 -11.22 2.42
C ALA A 153 -16.52 -9.99 1.52
N ASP A 154 -17.65 -9.68 0.89
CA ASP A 154 -17.81 -8.45 0.14
C ASP A 154 -17.80 -7.24 1.08
N GLU A 155 -16.91 -6.29 0.82
CA GLU A 155 -16.76 -5.07 1.62
C GLU A 155 -17.04 -3.83 0.75
N PRO A 156 -18.13 -3.08 1.01
CA PRO A 156 -18.47 -1.87 0.27
C PRO A 156 -17.34 -0.84 0.26
N LEU A 157 -16.64 -0.69 1.39
CA LEU A 157 -15.53 0.25 1.52
C LEU A 157 -14.34 -0.11 0.60
N LEU A 158 -14.10 -1.40 0.36
CA LEU A 158 -13.07 -1.86 -0.57
C LEU A 158 -13.41 -1.45 -2.02
N SER A 159 -14.69 -1.57 -2.39
CA SER A 159 -15.19 -1.17 -3.71
C SER A 159 -15.07 0.35 -3.92
N GLU A 160 -15.38 1.14 -2.88
CA GLU A 160 -15.18 2.59 -2.88
C GLU A 160 -13.70 2.97 -3.08
N VAL A 161 -12.80 2.34 -2.30
CA VAL A 161 -11.35 2.55 -2.43
C VAL A 161 -10.88 2.21 -3.84
N ALA A 162 -11.31 1.08 -4.40
CA ALA A 162 -10.96 0.70 -5.77
C ALA A 162 -11.45 1.72 -6.81
N ALA A 163 -12.68 2.24 -6.67
CA ALA A 163 -13.23 3.26 -7.56
C ALA A 163 -12.44 4.58 -7.50
N ILE A 164 -12.15 5.07 -6.29
CA ILE A 164 -11.36 6.30 -6.09
C ILE A 164 -9.95 6.13 -6.66
N LEU A 165 -9.32 4.96 -6.45
CA LEU A 165 -8.00 4.63 -7.00
C LEU A 165 -7.99 4.44 -8.51
N GLN A 166 -9.11 4.11 -9.14
CA GLN A 166 -9.26 4.11 -10.61
C GLN A 166 -9.50 5.51 -11.19
N GLY A 167 -9.74 6.52 -10.34
CA GLY A 167 -10.12 7.87 -10.79
C GLY A 167 -11.59 7.97 -11.22
N SER A 168 -12.42 6.99 -10.82
CA SER A 168 -13.88 7.08 -10.97
C SER A 168 -14.45 7.86 -9.78
N PRO A 169 -15.38 8.82 -9.99
CA PRO A 169 -15.98 9.55 -8.89
C PRO A 169 -16.74 8.60 -7.94
N PRO A 170 -16.70 8.81 -6.61
CA PRO A 170 -17.44 8.00 -5.66
C PRO A 170 -18.94 8.06 -6.00
N GLN A 171 -19.59 6.91 -6.09
CA GLN A 171 -21.05 6.86 -6.27
C GLN A 171 -21.69 7.31 -4.96
N VAL A 172 -22.29 8.50 -4.95
CA VAL A 172 -23.09 8.96 -3.81
C VAL A 172 -24.32 8.03 -3.71
N PRO A 173 -24.57 7.36 -2.58
CA PRO A 173 -25.78 6.56 -2.42
C PRO A 173 -27.01 7.47 -2.54
N SER A 174 -27.97 7.02 -3.34
CA SER A 174 -29.27 7.69 -3.56
C SER A 174 -30.19 7.56 -2.36
#